data_AF-A0A1I4HC28-F1
#
_entry.id   AF-A0A1I4HC28-F1
#
_cell.length_a   1.000
_cell.length_b   1.000
_cell.length_c   1.000
_cell.angle_alpha   90.00
_cell.angle_beta   90.00
_cell.angle_gamma   90.00
#
_symmetry.space_group_name_H-M   'P 1'
#
loop_
_entity.id
_entity.type
_entity.pdbx_description
1 polymer ?
#
loop_
_entity_poly.entity_id
_entity_poly.type
_entity_poly.pdbx_seq_one_letter_code
_entity_poly.pdbx_strand_id
1 'polypeptide(L)'
;MEILMEKIKEISPTTLAIVGYEAEEGFLTRVIEYEEADDYETTFSTQQVMGMTCKAFGISLKGLIEGARMLSGITHKPPIAVDRISGMYFFLSKKGLKPAI
;
A
#
# COMPACT_ATOMS: atom_id res chain seq x y z
N MET A 1 7.15 -17.03 -7.75
CA MET A 1 8.57 -16.64 -7.69
C MET A 1 8.59 -15.28 -7.04
N GLU A 2 9.04 -15.18 -5.79
CA GLU A 2 9.05 -13.91 -5.05
C GLU A 2 10.20 -13.05 -5.60
N ILE A 3 9.86 -12.08 -6.45
CA ILE A 3 10.84 -11.14 -7.00
C ILE A 3 11.01 -10.03 -5.97
N LEU A 4 12.18 -10.01 -5.32
CA LEU A 4 12.59 -8.88 -4.50
C LEU A 4 13.02 -7.71 -5.41
N MET A 5 12.36 -6.57 -5.26
CA MET A 5 12.57 -5.38 -6.07
C MET A 5 12.87 -4.17 -5.16
N GLU A 6 14.09 -3.67 -5.26
CA GLU A 6 14.58 -2.48 -4.54
C GLU A 6 14.20 -1.16 -5.23
N LYS A 7 13.18 -1.22 -6.08
CA LYS A 7 12.50 -0.08 -6.69
C LYS A 7 11.01 -0.39 -6.68
N ILE A 8 10.17 0.60 -6.43
CA ILE A 8 8.72 0.39 -6.42
C ILE A 8 8.20 0.58 -7.85
N LYS A 9 7.38 -0.36 -8.33
CA LYS A 9 6.55 -0.18 -9.54
C LYS A 9 5.52 0.93 -9.28
N GLU A 10 4.91 1.45 -10.33
CA GLU A 10 3.79 2.37 -10.16
C GLU A 10 2.63 1.65 -9.49
N ILE A 11 2.17 2.16 -8.35
CA ILE A 11 0.94 1.69 -7.71
C ILE A 11 -0.23 2.32 -8.44
N SER A 12 -1.18 1.50 -8.87
CA SER A 12 -2.25 1.89 -9.77
C SER A 12 -3.61 1.36 -9.28
N PRO A 13 -4.73 1.68 -9.96
CA PRO A 13 -6.03 1.11 -9.65
C PRO A 13 -6.10 -0.43 -9.77
N THR A 14 -5.14 -1.07 -10.45
CA THR A 14 -5.04 -2.54 -10.50
C THR A 14 -4.37 -3.14 -9.26
N THR A 15 -3.70 -2.32 -8.45
CA THR A 15 -3.06 -2.79 -7.22
C THR A 15 -4.14 -3.17 -6.22
N LEU A 16 -4.21 -4.45 -5.89
CA LEU A 16 -5.21 -5.00 -4.97
C LEU A 16 -4.82 -4.77 -3.51
N ALA A 17 -3.55 -4.96 -3.17
CA ALA A 17 -3.10 -4.81 -1.79
C ALA A 17 -1.60 -4.52 -1.67
N ILE A 18 -1.23 -3.83 -0.60
CA ILE A 18 0.15 -3.61 -0.18
C ILE A 18 0.26 -4.15 1.25
N VAL A 19 0.95 -5.27 1.40
CA VAL A 19 0.91 -6.10 2.61
C VAL A 19 2.31 -6.30 3.13
N GLY A 20 2.56 -5.85 4.36
CA GLY A 20 3.79 -6.12 5.07
C GLY A 20 3.70 -7.42 5.86
N TYR A 21 4.77 -8.21 5.86
CA TYR A 21 4.88 -9.46 6.62
C TYR A 21 6.33 -9.68 7.10
N GLU A 22 6.46 -10.48 8.15
CA GLU A 22 7.74 -10.91 8.69
C GLU A 22 8.26 -12.07 7.84
N ALA A 23 9.51 -11.94 7.37
CA ALA A 23 10.23 -12.96 6.61
C ALA A 23 11.29 -13.62 7.50
N GLU A 24 11.96 -14.67 7.01
CA GLU A 24 13.06 -15.31 7.74
C GLU A 24 14.16 -14.30 8.10
N GLU A 25 14.44 -13.36 7.19
CA GLU A 25 15.38 -12.27 7.39
C GLU A 25 14.65 -10.91 7.34
N GLY A 26 14.02 -10.54 8.45
CA GLY A 26 13.48 -9.20 8.67
C GLY A 26 12.04 -9.02 8.20
N PHE A 27 11.75 -7.90 7.53
CA PHE A 27 10.39 -7.52 7.14
C PHE A 27 10.34 -7.18 5.66
N LEU A 28 9.37 -7.75 4.96
CA LEU A 28 9.14 -7.49 3.54
C LEU A 28 7.73 -6.95 3.34
N THR A 29 7.55 -6.23 2.24
CA THR A 29 6.24 -5.81 1.77
C THR A 29 5.98 -6.44 0.41
N ARG A 30 4.87 -7.18 0.30
CA ARG A 30 4.33 -7.68 -0.96
C ARG A 30 3.33 -6.67 -1.52
N VAL A 31 3.49 -6.34 -2.79
CA VAL A 31 2.49 -5.63 -3.59
C VAL A 31 1.78 -6.66 -4.44
N ILE A 32 0.47 -6.74 -4.27
CA ILE A 32 -0.42 -7.69 -4.94
C ILE A 32 -1.17 -6.93 -6.01
N GLU A 33 -0.99 -7.33 -7.26
CA GLU A 33 -1.66 -6.76 -8.43
C GLU A 33 -2.84 -7.64 -8.86
N TYR A 34 -3.65 -7.12 -9.78
CA TYR A 34 -4.76 -7.89 -10.34
C TYR A 34 -4.29 -9.16 -11.08
N GLU A 35 -3.17 -9.04 -11.80
CA GLU A 35 -2.48 -10.17 -12.44
C GLU A 35 -1.35 -10.66 -11.51
N GLU A 36 -1.47 -11.89 -11.01
CA GLU A 36 -0.51 -12.46 -10.03
C GLU A 36 0.94 -12.51 -10.56
N ALA A 37 1.12 -12.54 -11.89
CA ALA A 37 2.44 -12.48 -12.52
C ALA A 37 3.17 -11.14 -12.29
N ASP A 38 2.43 -10.09 -11.92
CA ASP A 38 2.96 -8.76 -11.65
C ASP A 38 3.26 -8.49 -10.18
N ASP A 39 2.84 -9.40 -9.27
CA ASP A 39 3.15 -9.37 -7.86
C ASP A 39 4.67 -9.27 -7.64
N TYR A 40 5.05 -8.50 -6.63
CA TYR A 40 6.45 -8.36 -6.26
C TYR A 40 6.61 -8.01 -4.80
N GLU A 41 7.85 -8.15 -4.32
CA GLU A 41 8.21 -7.87 -2.95
C GLU A 41 9.28 -6.79 -2.87
N THR A 42 9.36 -6.10 -1.74
CA THR A 42 10.35 -5.06 -1.51
C THR A 42 10.69 -4.98 -0.03
N THR A 43 11.90 -4.52 0.29
CA THR A 43 12.30 -4.21 1.67
C THR A 43 11.71 -2.91 2.20
N PHE A 44 11.11 -2.08 1.34
CA PHE A 44 10.38 -0.89 1.80
C PHE A 44 9.15 -1.29 2.63
N SER A 45 8.93 -0.60 3.75
CA SER A 45 7.68 -0.76 4.52
C SER A 45 6.46 -0.30 3.72
N THR A 46 5.28 -0.84 4.05
CA THR A 46 3.99 -0.43 3.46
C THR A 46 3.78 1.08 3.50
N GLN A 47 4.22 1.75 4.58
CA GLN A 47 4.14 3.20 4.72
C GLN A 47 5.10 3.94 3.79
N GLN A 48 6.31 3.41 3.56
CA GLN A 48 7.24 3.96 2.57
C GLN A 48 6.68 3.80 1.16
N VAL A 49 6.12 2.63 0.83
CA VAL A 49 5.49 2.37 -0.47
C VAL A 49 4.38 3.37 -0.73
N MET A 50 3.39 3.46 0.17
CA MET A 50 2.29 4.42 0.04
C MET A 50 2.75 5.88 0.04
N GLY A 51 3.79 6.20 0.80
CA GLY A 51 4.36 7.54 0.85
C GLY A 51 4.99 7.94 -0.49
N MET A 52 5.71 7.03 -1.16
CA MET A 52 6.27 7.25 -2.48
C MET A 52 5.18 7.35 -3.55
N THR A 53 4.16 6.48 -3.50
CA THR A 53 2.98 6.57 -4.37
C THR A 53 2.33 7.95 -4.26
N CYS A 54 1.99 8.39 -3.05
CA CYS A 54 1.36 9.71 -2.85
C CYS A 54 2.20 10.84 -3.45
N LYS A 55 3.52 10.81 -3.27
CA LYS A 55 4.44 11.83 -3.85
C LYS A 55 4.39 11.84 -5.38
N ALA A 56 4.28 10.68 -6.03
CA ALA A 56 4.15 10.61 -7.49
C ALA A 56 2.87 11.29 -8.00
N PHE A 57 1.78 11.23 -7.22
CA PHE A 57 0.53 11.94 -7.48
C PHE A 57 0.52 13.41 -7.00
N GLY A 58 1.64 13.94 -6.51
CA GLY A 58 1.73 15.33 -6.02
C GLY A 58 1.01 15.57 -4.69
N ILE A 59 0.70 14.52 -3.94
CA ILE A 59 -0.02 14.58 -2.66
C ILE A 59 0.81 13.96 -1.53
N SER A 60 0.35 14.09 -0.29
CA SER A 60 1.03 13.48 0.87
C SER A 60 0.12 12.48 1.58
N LEU A 61 0.71 11.34 1.95
CA LEU A 61 0.01 10.30 2.72
C LEU A 61 -0.55 10.85 4.04
N LYS A 62 0.22 11.72 4.71
CA LYS A 62 -0.22 12.39 5.95
C LYS A 62 -1.46 13.26 5.72
N GLY A 63 -1.45 14.09 4.69
CA GLY A 63 -2.58 14.96 4.35
C GLY A 63 -3.86 14.18 4.02
N LEU A 64 -3.73 13.05 3.29
CA LEU A 64 -4.87 12.17 3.03
C LEU A 64 -5.43 11.55 4.30
N ILE A 65 -4.58 11.07 5.20
CA ILE A 65 -5.02 10.49 6.48
C ILE A 65 -5.71 11.56 7.35
N GLU A 66 -5.15 12.76 7.44
CA GLU A 66 -5.73 13.86 8.21
C GLU A 66 -7.06 14.33 7.63
N GLY A 67 -7.13 14.52 6.30
CA GLY A 67 -8.38 14.85 5.61
C GLY A 67 -9.44 13.77 5.80
N ALA A 68 -9.08 12.50 5.68
CA ALA A 68 -10.01 11.39 5.89
C ALA A 68 -10.54 11.33 7.33
N ARG A 69 -9.69 11.57 8.35
CA ARG A 69 -10.12 11.69 9.75
C ARG A 69 -11.13 12.82 9.94
N MET A 70 -10.84 13.99 9.38
CA MET A 70 -11.68 15.18 9.49
C MET A 70 -13.05 14.97 8.84
N LEU A 71 -13.09 14.35 7.66
CA LEU A 71 -14.32 14.17 6.88
C LEU A 71 -15.19 13.01 7.38
N SER A 72 -14.58 11.89 7.77
CA SER A 72 -15.31 10.67 8.14
C SER A 72 -15.59 10.53 9.63
N GLY A 73 -14.87 11.27 10.50
CA GLY A 73 -14.86 11.05 11.94
C GLY A 73 -14.12 9.78 12.38
N ILE A 74 -13.61 8.96 11.44
CA ILE A 74 -12.84 7.76 11.75
C ILE A 74 -11.42 8.18 12.15
N THR A 75 -11.10 8.06 13.44
CA THR A 75 -9.80 8.50 13.98
C THR A 75 -8.69 7.48 13.76
N HIS A 76 -9.02 6.19 13.85
CA HIS A 76 -8.08 5.09 13.78
C HIS A 76 -8.13 4.43 12.39
N LYS A 77 -7.03 4.55 11.63
CA LYS A 77 -6.84 3.91 10.32
C LYS A 77 -7.97 4.23 9.32
N PRO A 78 -8.22 5.52 9.02
CA PRO A 78 -9.25 5.89 8.08
C PRO A 78 -8.94 5.34 6.67
N PRO A 79 -9.96 5.09 5.83
CA PRO A 79 -9.74 4.84 4.41
C PRO A 79 -9.13 6.07 3.75
N ILE A 80 -8.21 5.87 2.82
CA ILE A 80 -7.58 6.96 2.06
C ILE A 80 -7.97 6.85 0.59
N ALA A 81 -8.38 7.98 0.02
CA ALA A 81 -8.64 8.12 -1.41
C ALA A 81 -7.40 8.74 -2.04
N VAL A 82 -6.63 7.95 -2.79
CA VAL A 82 -5.38 8.44 -3.41
C VAL A 82 -5.70 9.17 -4.70
N ASP A 83 -6.52 8.56 -5.56
CA ASP A 83 -7.13 9.23 -6.70
C ASP A 83 -8.58 8.75 -6.91
N ARG A 84 -9.53 9.69 -6.82
CA ARG A 84 -10.96 9.39 -6.95
C ARG A 84 -11.39 9.18 -8.39
N ILE A 85 -10.67 9.78 -9.35
CA ILE A 85 -11.04 9.68 -10.77
C ILE A 85 -10.77 8.26 -11.27
N SER A 86 -9.63 7.70 -10.90
CA SER A 86 -9.25 6.32 -11.25
C SER A 86 -9.81 5.25 -10.30
N GLY A 87 -10.51 5.64 -9.23
CA GLY A 87 -11.11 4.69 -8.29
C GLY A 87 -10.11 4.08 -7.30
N MET A 88 -9.00 4.76 -7.03
CA MET A 88 -7.90 4.25 -6.23
C MET A 88 -8.06 4.59 -4.73
N TYR A 89 -8.57 3.61 -3.97
CA TYR A 89 -8.83 3.71 -2.53
C TYR A 89 -8.10 2.62 -1.75
N PHE A 90 -7.49 2.98 -0.62
CA PHE A 90 -6.81 2.03 0.25
C PHE A 90 -7.37 2.03 1.67
N PHE A 91 -7.52 0.83 2.23
CA PHE A 91 -7.98 0.61 3.60
C PHE A 91 -6.82 0.12 4.45
N LEU A 92 -6.52 0.85 5.52
CA LEU A 92 -5.40 0.52 6.40
C LEU A 92 -5.78 -0.65 7.34
N SER A 93 -5.20 -1.83 7.13
CA SER A 93 -5.42 -3.01 7.98
C SER A 93 -4.45 -3.08 9.18
N LYS A 94 -4.85 -3.76 10.26
CA LYS A 94 -4.02 -4.09 11.45
C LYS A 94 -3.29 -5.43 11.34
N LYS A 95 -3.81 -6.37 10.56
CA LYS A 95 -3.20 -7.69 10.39
C LYS A 95 -2.60 -7.75 9.00
N GLY A 96 -1.30 -8.02 8.91
CA GLY A 96 -0.71 -8.54 7.66
C GLY A 96 -1.44 -9.84 7.30
N LEU A 97 -1.63 -10.09 6.01
CA LEU A 97 -2.04 -11.42 5.60
C LEU A 97 -0.89 -12.37 5.94
N LYS A 98 -1.20 -13.45 6.65
CA LYS A 98 -0.23 -14.56 6.71
C LYS A 98 -0.12 -15.11 5.29
N PRO A 99 1.09 -15.40 4.79
CA PRO A 99 1.22 -16.13 3.54
C PRO A 99 0.35 -17.39 3.64
N ALA A 100 -0.53 -17.60 2.67
CA ALA A 100 -1.24 -18.87 2.56
C ALA A 100 -0.20 -19.91 2.14
N ILE A 101 0.10 -20.82 3.06
CA ILE A 101 0.97 -21.99 2.84
C ILE A 101 0.17 -23.05 2.10
#